data_AF-A0A7X3H7U4-F1
#
_entry.id   AF-A0A7X3H7U4-F1
#
_cell.length_a   1.000
_cell.length_b   1.000
_cell.length_c   1.000
_cell.angle_alpha   90.00
_cell.angle_beta   90.00
_cell.angle_gamma   90.00
#
_symmetry.space_group_name_H-M   'P 1'
#
loop_
_entity.id
_entity.type
_entity.pdbx_description
1 polymer ?
#
loop_
_entity_poly.entity_id
_entity_poly.type
_entity_poly.pdbx_seq_one_letter_code
_entity_poly.pdbx_strand_id
1 'polypeptide(L)'
;MSRTPDIREVAGVQASACPTPEFRFFIYDPSGYDFIYFRSPEDRATAIRTIIGSYSADDGWDDEVENVFAGEITHTCEKTDLQLRPDQVDEDGLDEEGNYWAESWAYRCDYDLFELLPQQATDGSEVHP
;
A
#
# COMPACT_ATOMS: atom_id res chain seq x y z
N MET A 1 2.93 -7.47 10.40
CA MET A 1 2.64 -6.08 10.81
C MET A 1 1.33 -5.66 10.18
N SER A 2 0.22 -5.67 10.93
CA SER A 2 -1.03 -5.11 10.42
C SER A 2 -0.83 -3.61 10.27
N ARG A 3 -0.85 -3.09 9.04
CA ARG A 3 -0.91 -1.64 8.80
C ARG A 3 -2.27 -1.20 9.32
N THR A 4 -2.31 -0.60 10.50
CA THR A 4 -3.53 0.08 10.96
C THR A 4 -3.81 1.17 9.93
N PRO A 5 -4.95 1.13 9.23
CA PRO A 5 -5.27 2.17 8.26
C PRO A 5 -5.38 3.50 9.01
N ASP A 6 -4.71 4.53 8.52
CA ASP A 6 -4.98 5.90 8.92
C ASP A 6 -6.31 6.30 8.29
N ILE A 7 -7.38 6.19 9.08
CA ILE A 7 -8.76 6.40 8.64
C ILE A 7 -9.09 7.88 8.81
N ARG A 8 -9.56 8.48 7.71
CA ARG A 8 -10.06 9.86 7.63
C ARG A 8 -11.45 9.89 7.02
N GLU A 9 -12.07 11.06 7.03
CA GLU A 9 -13.33 11.31 6.36
C GLU A 9 -13.11 12.20 5.12
N VAL A 10 -13.66 11.79 3.98
CA VAL A 10 -13.65 12.55 2.73
C VAL A 10 -15.09 12.60 2.23
N ALA A 11 -15.66 13.79 2.08
CA ALA A 11 -17.05 13.97 1.61
C ALA A 11 -18.10 13.15 2.41
N GLY A 12 -17.89 12.98 3.72
CA GLY A 12 -18.78 12.21 4.59
C GLY A 12 -18.64 10.69 4.50
N VAL A 13 -17.64 10.18 3.77
CA VAL A 13 -17.32 8.73 3.73
C VAL A 13 -15.95 8.46 4.33
N GLN A 14 -15.80 7.28 4.93
CA GLN A 14 -14.51 6.85 5.46
C GLN A 14 -13.54 6.53 4.33
N ALA A 15 -12.30 6.98 4.47
CA ALA A 15 -11.21 6.72 3.56
C ALA A 15 -9.93 6.36 4.32
N SER A 16 -9.01 5.68 3.64
CA SER A 16 -7.69 5.32 4.15
C SER A 16 -6.60 5.98 3.32
N ALA A 17 -5.46 6.28 3.95
CA ALA A 17 -4.23 6.70 3.26
C ALA A 17 -3.42 5.52 2.70
N CYS A 18 -3.79 4.28 3.02
CA CYS A 18 -3.12 3.07 2.55
C CYS A 18 -4.13 2.05 2.00
N PRO A 19 -3.78 1.30 0.94
CA PRO A 19 -4.64 0.23 0.46
C PRO A 19 -4.66 -0.90 1.49
N THR A 20 -5.86 -1.42 1.73
CA THR A 20 -6.09 -2.64 2.49
C THR A 20 -7.19 -3.44 1.78
N PRO A 21 -7.41 -4.71 2.10
CA PRO A 21 -8.51 -5.47 1.51
C PRO A 21 -9.88 -4.82 1.74
N GLU A 22 -10.03 -4.16 2.89
CA GLU A 22 -11.21 -3.37 3.24
C GLU A 22 -11.26 -2.07 2.44
N PHE A 23 -10.14 -1.36 2.27
CA PHE A 23 -10.03 -0.10 1.54
C PHE A 23 -9.22 -0.28 0.25
N ARG A 24 -9.84 -0.80 -0.81
CA ARG A 24 -9.17 -1.13 -2.08
C ARG A 24 -9.63 -0.34 -3.29
N PHE A 25 -10.75 0.37 -3.20
CA PHE A 25 -11.22 1.24 -4.28
C PHE A 25 -10.54 2.59 -4.15
N PHE A 26 -9.87 3.09 -5.17
CA PHE A 26 -9.07 4.32 -5.05
C PHE A 26 -9.51 5.43 -5.99
N ILE A 27 -9.21 6.66 -5.60
CA ILE A 27 -9.10 7.85 -6.47
C ILE A 27 -7.64 8.30 -6.41
N TYR A 28 -7.06 8.53 -7.59
CA TYR A 28 -5.84 9.30 -7.73
C TYR A 28 -6.19 10.77 -7.95
N ASP A 29 -5.64 11.65 -7.11
CA ASP A 29 -5.93 13.08 -7.02
C ASP A 29 -4.60 13.87 -7.02
N PRO A 30 -4.14 14.39 -8.17
CA PRO A 30 -2.82 15.02 -8.33
C PRO A 30 -2.63 16.27 -7.48
N SER A 31 -3.68 17.08 -7.27
CA SER A 31 -3.60 18.31 -6.46
C SER A 31 -3.80 18.06 -4.96
N GLY A 32 -4.10 16.82 -4.57
CA GLY A 32 -4.49 16.44 -3.21
C GLY A 32 -3.52 15.48 -2.53
N TYR A 33 -3.96 14.23 -2.36
CA TYR A 33 -3.31 13.24 -1.50
C TYR A 33 -2.62 12.11 -2.26
N ASP A 34 -2.33 12.29 -3.55
CA ASP A 34 -1.98 11.23 -4.50
C ASP A 34 -3.06 10.16 -4.55
N PHE A 35 -3.10 9.21 -3.62
CA PHE A 35 -4.10 8.15 -3.56
C PHE A 35 -5.01 8.23 -2.31
N ILE A 36 -6.31 8.05 -2.53
CA ILE A 36 -7.32 7.96 -1.48
C ILE A 36 -8.08 6.65 -1.65
N TYR A 37 -8.13 5.81 -0.61
CA TYR A 37 -8.74 4.48 -0.67
C TYR A 37 -10.06 4.42 0.08
N PHE A 38 -11.04 3.71 -0.48
CA PHE A 38 -12.43 3.63 -0.05
C PHE A 38 -12.87 2.17 0.09
N ARG A 39 -13.92 1.96 0.89
CA ARG A 39 -14.45 0.62 1.17
C ARG A 39 -15.21 0.00 0.01
N SER A 40 -15.82 0.84 -0.82
CA SER A 40 -16.71 0.42 -1.90
C SER A 40 -16.63 1.35 -3.12
N PRO A 41 -17.07 0.89 -4.31
CA PRO A 41 -17.27 1.75 -5.47
C PRO A 41 -18.24 2.91 -5.19
N GLU A 42 -19.24 2.69 -4.34
CA GLU A 42 -20.25 3.70 -3.98
C GLU A 42 -19.66 4.81 -3.10
N ASP A 43 -18.84 4.47 -2.12
CA ASP A 43 -18.13 5.45 -1.28
C ASP A 43 -17.20 6.30 -2.15
N ARG A 44 -16.44 5.63 -3.04
CA ARG A 44 -15.58 6.29 -4.03
C ARG A 44 -16.37 7.24 -4.93
N ALA A 45 -17.53 6.80 -5.43
CA ALA A 45 -18.39 7.61 -6.29
C ALA A 45 -19.02 8.82 -5.55
N THR A 46 -19.19 8.71 -4.23
CA THR A 46 -19.63 9.82 -3.37
C THR A 46 -18.52 10.85 -3.23
N ALA A 47 -17.28 10.40 -2.96
CA ALA A 47 -16.12 11.27 -2.80
C ALA A 47 -15.72 11.99 -4.11
N ILE A 48 -15.76 11.30 -5.25
CA ILE A 48 -15.23 11.85 -6.52
C ILE A 48 -15.91 13.14 -6.96
N ARG A 49 -17.20 13.33 -6.65
CA ARG A 49 -17.92 14.58 -6.97
C ARG A 49 -17.39 15.77 -6.19
N THR A 50 -17.03 15.56 -4.93
CA THR A 50 -16.46 16.60 -4.07
C THR A 50 -15.04 16.93 -4.49
N ILE A 51 -14.24 15.91 -4.83
CA ILE A 51 -12.87 16.07 -5.31
C ILE A 51 -12.86 16.84 -6.64
N ILE A 52 -13.62 16.41 -7.65
CA ILE A 52 -13.70 17.16 -8.92
C ILE A 52 -14.20 18.59 -8.68
N GLY A 53 -15.16 18.78 -7.77
CA GLY A 53 -15.67 20.10 -7.42
C GLY A 53 -14.61 21.05 -6.84
N SER A 54 -13.56 20.55 -6.19
CA SER A 54 -12.49 21.41 -5.64
C SER A 54 -11.54 21.97 -6.71
N TYR A 55 -11.55 21.42 -7.92
CA TYR A 55 -10.78 21.94 -9.07
C TYR A 55 -11.48 23.13 -9.75
N SER A 56 -12.74 23.41 -9.41
CA SER A 56 -13.45 24.57 -9.95
C SER A 56 -13.22 25.78 -9.05
N ALA A 57 -12.68 26.86 -9.63
CA ALA A 57 -12.52 28.17 -9.02
C ALA A 57 -13.28 29.24 -9.83
N ASP A 58 -13.30 30.47 -9.32
CA ASP A 58 -14.00 31.60 -9.96
C ASP A 58 -13.42 31.96 -11.35
N ASP A 59 -12.15 31.62 -11.61
CA ASP A 59 -11.43 31.90 -12.86
C ASP A 59 -11.36 30.71 -13.83
N GLY A 60 -11.92 29.55 -13.46
CA GLY A 60 -12.00 28.39 -14.35
C GLY A 60 -11.82 27.06 -13.65
N TRP A 61 -11.40 26.07 -14.44
CA TRP A 61 -11.01 24.74 -13.96
C TRP A 61 -9.50 24.67 -13.89
N ASP A 62 -8.99 24.03 -12.85
CA ASP A 62 -7.60 23.59 -12.82
C ASP A 62 -7.43 22.39 -13.78
N ASP A 63 -6.49 22.52 -14.72
CA ASP A 63 -6.19 21.54 -15.77
C ASP A 63 -5.78 20.17 -15.19
N GLU A 64 -5.28 20.13 -13.94
CA GLU A 64 -4.95 18.87 -13.27
C GLU A 64 -6.17 17.96 -13.05
N VAL A 65 -7.40 18.49 -13.13
CA VAL A 65 -8.64 17.71 -13.02
C VAL A 65 -8.72 16.59 -14.07
N GLU A 66 -8.11 16.78 -15.24
CA GLU A 66 -8.07 15.79 -16.31
C GLU A 66 -7.20 14.57 -15.97
N ASN A 67 -6.32 14.70 -14.96
CA ASN A 67 -5.45 13.64 -14.47
C ASN A 67 -6.03 12.89 -13.26
N VAL A 68 -7.27 13.19 -12.85
CA VAL A 68 -7.98 12.43 -11.82
C VAL A 68 -8.50 11.12 -12.41
N PHE A 69 -8.11 9.99 -11.81
CA PHE A 69 -8.60 8.67 -12.21
C PHE A 69 -8.92 7.78 -11.02
N ALA A 70 -9.64 6.70 -11.26
CA ALA A 70 -10.11 5.81 -10.22
C ALA A 70 -9.99 4.35 -10.62
N GLY A 71 -9.77 3.48 -9.64
CA GLY A 71 -9.63 2.04 -9.86
C GLY A 71 -9.86 1.23 -8.61
N GLU A 72 -9.49 -0.05 -8.69
CA GLU A 72 -9.50 -1.00 -7.58
C GLU A 72 -8.11 -1.64 -7.50
N ILE A 73 -7.53 -1.69 -6.31
CA ILE A 73 -6.29 -2.40 -6.04
C ILE A 73 -6.62 -3.88 -5.87
N THR A 74 -6.08 -4.71 -6.74
CA THR A 74 -6.22 -6.17 -6.67
C THR A 74 -5.01 -6.83 -6.05
N HIS A 75 -3.83 -6.21 -6.12
CA HIS A 75 -2.58 -6.78 -5.63
C HIS A 75 -1.72 -5.72 -4.93
N THR A 76 -0.92 -6.15 -3.96
CA THR A 76 0.12 -5.34 -3.31
C THR A 76 1.45 -6.06 -3.30
N CYS A 77 2.53 -5.29 -3.33
CA CYS A 77 3.89 -5.83 -3.28
C CYS A 77 4.28 -6.19 -1.84
N GLU A 78 4.77 -7.41 -1.65
CA GLU A 78 5.31 -7.88 -0.36
C GLU A 78 6.68 -8.53 -0.54
N LYS A 79 7.47 -8.57 0.55
CA LYS A 79 8.75 -9.26 0.56
C LYS A 79 8.54 -10.76 0.49
N THR A 80 9.28 -11.43 -0.37
CA THR A 80 9.35 -12.89 -0.45
C THR A 80 10.77 -13.35 -0.14
N ASP A 81 10.92 -14.63 0.19
CA ASP A 81 12.24 -15.26 0.33
C ASP A 81 13.19 -14.48 1.26
N LEU A 82 12.64 -13.95 2.35
CA LEU A 82 13.38 -13.17 3.33
C LEU A 82 14.43 -14.05 4.00
N GLN A 83 15.69 -13.70 3.76
CA GLN A 83 16.84 -14.32 4.40
C GLN A 83 17.56 -13.27 5.23
N LEU A 84 17.67 -13.53 6.53
CA LEU A 84 18.44 -12.67 7.42
C LEU A 84 19.93 -12.89 7.18
N ARG A 85 20.71 -11.83 7.36
CA ARG A 85 22.17 -11.96 7.32
C ARG A 85 22.63 -12.94 8.40
N PRO A 86 23.44 -13.96 8.07
CA PRO A 86 24.03 -14.83 9.08
C PRO A 86 25.06 -14.07 9.92
N ASP A 87 25.25 -14.52 11.16
CA ASP A 87 26.24 -13.95 12.07
C ASP A 87 27.69 -14.21 11.61
N GLN A 88 27.89 -15.26 10.82
CA GLN A 88 29.18 -15.67 10.29
C GLN A 88 29.19 -15.51 8.77
N VAL A 89 30.04 -14.60 8.29
CA VAL A 89 30.47 -14.48 6.89
C VAL A 89 31.98 -14.34 6.89
N ASP A 90 32.64 -14.79 5.82
CA ASP A 90 34.09 -14.70 5.69
C ASP A 90 34.57 -13.27 5.35
N GLU A 91 35.89 -13.11 5.15
CA GLU A 91 36.51 -11.81 4.84
C GLU A 91 36.09 -11.21 3.49
N ASP A 92 35.60 -12.05 2.57
CA ASP A 92 35.06 -11.64 1.28
C ASP A 92 33.54 -11.38 1.36
N GLY A 93 32.93 -11.56 2.55
CA GLY A 93 31.51 -11.37 2.80
C GLY A 93 30.65 -12.52 2.29
N LEU A 94 31.19 -13.73 2.14
CA LEU A 94 30.46 -14.93 1.72
C LEU A 94 29.98 -15.74 2.94
N ASP A 95 28.79 -16.33 2.84
CA ASP A 95 28.32 -17.35 3.79
C ASP A 95 28.81 -18.77 3.44
N GLU A 96 28.48 -19.77 4.25
CA GLU A 96 28.87 -21.17 4.04
C GLU A 96 28.37 -21.77 2.71
N GLU A 97 27.33 -21.19 2.12
CA GLU A 97 26.77 -21.61 0.83
C GLU A 97 27.36 -20.83 -0.35
N GLY A 98 28.28 -19.90 -0.08
CA GLY A 98 28.94 -19.07 -1.09
C GLY A 98 28.10 -17.88 -1.55
N ASN A 99 27.08 -17.48 -0.80
CA ASN A 99 26.31 -16.27 -1.10
C ASN A 99 26.98 -15.03 -0.54
N TYR A 100 27.01 -13.96 -1.35
CA TYR A 100 27.55 -12.68 -0.92
C TYR A 100 26.58 -11.85 -0.07
N TRP A 101 27.13 -11.27 0.99
CA TRP A 101 26.46 -10.43 1.98
C TRP A 101 27.28 -9.14 2.20
N ALA A 102 26.94 -8.07 1.49
CA ALA A 102 27.55 -6.75 1.72
C ALA A 102 27.39 -6.32 3.18
N GLU A 103 28.41 -5.76 3.83
CA GLU A 103 28.42 -5.47 5.28
C GLU A 103 27.19 -4.69 5.79
N SER A 104 26.60 -3.83 4.97
CA SER A 104 25.42 -3.04 5.31
C SER A 104 24.08 -3.81 5.24
N TRP A 105 24.07 -5.03 4.70
CA TRP A 105 22.86 -5.82 4.53
C TRP A 105 22.51 -6.57 5.81
N ALA A 106 21.36 -6.22 6.40
CA ALA A 106 20.75 -6.95 7.51
C ALA A 106 19.93 -8.16 7.05
N TYR A 107 19.44 -8.13 5.81
CA TYR A 107 18.70 -9.22 5.16
C TYR A 107 18.77 -9.04 3.64
N ARG A 108 18.46 -10.10 2.90
CA ARG A 108 18.11 -10.08 1.48
C ARG A 108 16.71 -10.66 1.30
N CYS A 109 15.99 -10.21 0.29
CA CYS A 109 14.67 -10.72 -0.05
C CYS A 109 14.37 -10.43 -1.51
N ASP A 110 13.43 -11.18 -2.05
CA ASP A 110 12.78 -10.87 -3.32
C ASP A 110 11.46 -10.11 -3.04
N TYR A 111 10.77 -9.74 -4.10
CA TYR A 111 9.49 -9.05 -4.03
C TYR A 111 8.56 -9.60 -5.09
N ASP A 112 7.30 -9.81 -4.72
CA ASP A 112 6.25 -10.24 -5.66
C ASP A 112 4.91 -9.54 -5.34
N LEU A 113 3.99 -9.61 -6.30
CA LEU A 113 2.63 -9.12 -6.18
C LEU A 113 1.72 -10.20 -5.61
N PHE A 114 1.14 -9.91 -4.45
CA PHE A 114 0.17 -10.77 -3.81
C PHE A 114 -1.23 -10.18 -3.91
N GLU A 115 -2.22 -11.03 -4.14
CA GLU A 115 -3.61 -10.61 -4.16
C GLU A 115 -3.98 -9.97 -2.82
N LEU A 116 -4.67 -8.83 -2.88
CA LEU A 116 -5.10 -8.06 -1.73
C LEU A 116 -6.36 -8.69 -1.12
N LEU A 117 -6.19 -9.92 -0.61
CA LEU A 117 -7.26 -10.71 0.00
C LEU A 117 -7.60 -10.17 1.38
N PRO A 118 -8.89 -10.23 1.82
CA PRO A 118 -9.25 -9.99 3.21
C PRO A 118 -8.32 -10.80 4.09
N GLN A 119 -7.55 -10.14 4.97
CA GLN A 119 -6.75 -10.86 5.96
C GLN A 119 -7.74 -11.76 6.71
N GLN A 120 -7.66 -13.07 6.46
CA GLN A 120 -8.21 -14.00 7.41
C GLN A 120 -7.52 -13.65 8.71
N ALA A 121 -8.30 -13.36 9.76
CA ALA A 121 -7.77 -13.12 11.08
C ALA A 121 -6.71 -14.20 11.33
N THR A 122 -5.44 -13.81 11.38
CA THR A 122 -4.39 -14.66 11.90
C THR A 122 -4.72 -14.79 13.37
N ASP A 123 -5.61 -15.73 13.67
CA ASP A 123 -5.83 -16.24 15.00
C ASP A 123 -4.45 -16.64 15.52
N GLY A 124 -4.10 -16.07 16.67
CA GLY A 124 -2.84 -16.30 17.31
C GLY A 124 -2.77 -17.73 17.81
N SER A 125 -2.49 -18.68 16.91
CA SER A 125 -1.97 -19.98 17.32
C SER A 125 -0.49 -19.85 17.64
N GLU A 126 -0.28 -19.32 18.85
CA GLU A 126 0.85 -19.62 19.70
C GLU A 126 1.11 -21.15 19.76
N VAL A 127 2.36 -21.50 19.46
CA VAL A 127 3.20 -22.61 19.95
C VAL A 127 2.84 -24.12 19.80
N HIS A 128 3.85 -24.82 19.25
CA HIS A 128 4.43 -26.13 19.63
C HIS A 128 3.78 -27.42 19.10
N PRO A 129 4.55 -28.52 18.90
CA PRO A 129 5.70 -29.01 19.67
C PRO A 129 7.10 -28.67 19.12
#